data_AF-A0A933GML4-F1
#
_entry.id   AF-A0A933GML4-F1
#
_cell.length_a   1.000
_cell.length_b   1.000
_cell.length_c   1.000
_cell.angle_alpha   90.00
_cell.angle_beta   90.00
_cell.angle_gamma   90.00
#
_symmetry.space_group_name_H-M   'P 1'
#
loop_
_entity.id
_entity.type
_entity.pdbx_description
1 polymer ?
#
loop_
_entity_poly.entity_id
_entity_poly.type
_entity_poly.pdbx_seq_one_letter_code
_entity_poly.pdbx_strand_id
1 'polypeptide(L)' 'MLEEVLLETDSRMKKTLEALKRDFSSIRTGRASPALVENYKVDYYGVPTP' A
#
# COMPACT_ATOMS: atom_id res chain seq x y z
N MET A 1 18.96 -18.70 16.86
CA MET A 1 19.77 -17.48 16.96
C MET A 1 20.29 -16.94 15.62
N LEU A 2 20.68 -17.75 14.62
CA LEU A 2 20.95 -17.22 13.26
C LEU A 2 19.72 -17.28 12.34
N GLU A 3 18.98 -18.40 12.36
CA GLU A 3 17.74 -18.57 11.59
C GLU A 3 16.65 -17.57 11.95
N GLU A 4 16.58 -17.18 13.22
CA GLU A 4 15.60 -16.22 13.73
C GLU A 4 15.82 -14.82 13.15
N VAL A 5 17.10 -14.42 13.04
CA VAL A 5 17.50 -13.15 12.40
C VAL A 5 17.22 -13.18 10.90
N LEU A 6 17.42 -14.33 10.24
CA LEU A 6 17.09 -14.49 8.82
C LEU A 6 15.58 -14.39 8.58
N LEU A 7 14.76 -15.02 9.43
CA LEU A 7 13.30 -14.95 9.38
C LEU A 7 12.78 -13.53 9.63
N GLU A 8 13.33 -12.82 10.61
CA GLU A 8 12.97 -11.44 10.89
C GLU A 8 13.32 -10.53 9.70
N THR A 9 14.51 -10.72 9.13
CA THR A 9 14.98 -9.94 7.99
C THR A 9 14.10 -10.17 6.76
N ASP A 10 13.75 -11.42 6.45
CA ASP A 10 12.85 -11.77 5.36
C ASP A 10 11.45 -11.14 5.55
N SER A 11 10.92 -11.18 6.78
CA SER A 11 9.65 -10.53 7.12
C SER A 11 9.70 -9.02 6.89
N ARG A 12 10.79 -8.35 7.30
CA ARG A 12 10.98 -6.92 7.09
C ARG A 12 11.13 -6.58 5.61
N MET A 13 11.87 -7.36 4.84
CA MET A 13 12.01 -7.19 3.40
C MET A 13 10.67 -7.31 2.67
N LYS A 14 9.86 -8.32 3.03
CA LYS A 14 8.51 -8.50 2.48
C LYS A 14 7.60 -7.31 2.78
N LYS A 15 7.60 -6.81 4.02
CA LYS A 15 6.83 -5.60 4.39
C LYS A 15 7.24 -4.38 3.58
N THR A 16 8.54 -4.17 3.37
CA THR A 16 9.05 -3.06 2.55
C THR A 16 8.58 -3.19 1.10
N LEU A 17 8.62 -4.40 0.52
CA LEU A 17 8.11 -4.64 -0.83
C LEU A 17 6.61 -4.40 -0.95
N GLU A 18 5.82 -4.75 0.07
CA GLU A 18 4.39 -4.46 0.08
C GLU A 18 4.08 -2.96 0.23
N ALA A 19 4.88 -2.22 1.01
CA ALA A 19 4.76 -0.76 1.08
C ALA A 19 5.07 -0.13 -0.29
N LEU A 20 6.17 -0.55 -0.93
CA LEU A 20 6.56 -0.06 -2.25
C LEU A 20 5.50 -0.33 -3.32
N LYS A 21 4.87 -1.52 -3.31
CA LYS A 21 3.77 -1.84 -4.22
C LYS A 21 2.55 -0.95 -4.00
N ARG A 22 2.21 -0.65 -2.74
CA ARG A 22 1.11 0.28 -2.41
C ARG A 22 1.42 1.68 -2.95
N ASP A 23 2.63 2.18 -2.72
CA ASP A 23 3.04 3.49 -3.22
C ASP A 23 2.96 3.55 -4.76
N PHE A 24 3.43 2.53 -5.47
CA PHE A 24 3.31 2.48 -6.93
C PHE A 24 1.87 2.37 -7.42
N SER A 25 0.96 1.72 -6.68
CA SER A 25 -0.46 1.64 -7.07
C SER A 25 -1.18 3.00 -7.00
N SER A 26 -0.68 3.92 -6.17
CA SER A 26 -1.20 5.29 -6.05
C SER A 26 -0.70 6.22 -7.18
N ILE A 27 0.34 5.81 -7.92
CA ILE A 27 0.93 6.63 -8.98
C ILE A 27 0.16 6.44 -10.29
N ARG A 28 -0.32 7.54 -10.86
CA ARG A 28 -1.04 7.57 -12.15
C ARG A 28 -0.06 7.26 -13.30
N THR A 29 -0.09 6.03 -13.81
CA THR A 29 0.77 5.57 -14.93
C THR A 29 0.07 5.60 -16.31
N GLY A 30 -0.97 6.42 -16.46
CA GLY A 30 -1.69 6.60 -17.73
C GLY A 30 -2.68 5.47 -18.09
N ARG A 31 -2.59 4.31 -17.44
CA ARG A 31 -3.66 3.29 -17.45
C ARG A 31 -4.64 3.59 -16.32
N ALA A 32 -5.94 3.56 -16.60
CA ALA A 32 -6.96 3.71 -15.57
C ALA A 32 -6.88 2.51 -14.61
N SER A 33 -6.45 2.77 -13.38
CA SER A 33 -6.42 1.80 -12.29
C SER A 33 -7.46 2.23 -11.24
N PRO A 34 -8.39 1.36 -10.83
CA PRO A 34 -9.40 1.68 -9.81
C PRO A 34 -8.77 2.04 -8.45
N ALA A 35 -7.57 1.53 -8.15
CA ALA A 35 -6.80 1.84 -6.95
C ALA A 35 -6.47 3.33 -6.78
N LEU A 36 -6.53 4.11 -7.87
CA LEU A 36 -6.30 5.56 -7.81
C LEU A 36 -7.47 6.30 -7.15
N VAL A 37 -8.70 5.80 -7.28
CA VAL A 37 -9.91 6.48 -6.79
C VAL A 37 -10.28 6.03 -5.37
N GLU A 38 -9.87 4.82 -4.96
CA GLU A 38 -10.10 4.24 -3.63
C GLU A 38 -9.48 5.02 -2.45
N ASN A 39 -8.57 5.96 -2.72
CA ASN A 39 -7.97 6.81 -1.70
C ASN A 39 -8.63 8.19 -1.59
N TYR A 40 -9.60 8.51 -2.44
CA TYR A 40 -10.32 9.78 -2.39
C TYR A 40 -11.46 9.68 -1.39
N LYS A 41 -11.22 10.19 -0.18
CA LYS A 41 -12.28 10.38 0.80
C LYS A 41 -13.29 11.40 0.27
N VAL A 42 -14.48 10.93 -0.07
CA VAL A 42 -15.59 11.79 -0.48
C VAL A 42 -16.45 12.07 0.75
N ASP A 43 -16.78 13.33 0.98
CA ASP A 43 -17.74 13.70 2.02
C ASP A 43 -19.14 13.24 1.62
N TYR A 44 -19.61 12.19 2.29
CA TYR A 44 -20.99 11.72 2.16
C TYR A 44 -21.78 12.21 3.37
N TYR A 45 -22.61 13.23 3.18
CA TYR A 45 -23.44 13.83 4.24
C TYR A 45 -22.64 14.23 5.50
N GLY A 46 -21.44 14.80 5.33
CA GLY A 46 -20.61 15.28 6.43
C GLY A 46 -19.74 14.23 7.13
N VAL A 47 -19.72 12.99 6.61
CA VAL A 47 -18.79 11.94 7.07
C VAL A 47 -17.84 11.59 5.93
N PRO A 48 -16.51 11.68 6.14
CA PRO A 48 -15.53 11.31 5.12
C PRO A 48 -15.56 9.79 4.92
N THR A 49 -16.13 9.35 3.80
CA THR A 49 -16.20 7.94 3.42
C THR A 49 -15.05 7.63 2.46
N PRO A 50 -14.27 6.56 2.69
CA PRO A 50 -13.14 6.16 1.83
C PRO A 50 -13.53 5.91 0.37
#